data_AF-A0A2M7ETH7-F1
#
_entry.id   AF-A0A2M7ETH7-F1
#
_cell.length_a   1.000
_cell.length_b   1.000
_cell.length_c   1.000
_cell.angle_alpha   90.00
_cell.angle_beta   90.00
_cell.angle_gamma   90.00
#
_symmetry.space_group_name_H-M   'P 1'
#
loop_
_entity.id
_entity.type
_entity.pdbx_description
1 polymer ?
#
loop_
_entity_poly.entity_id
_entity_poly.type
_entity_poly.pdbx_seq_one_letter_code
_entity_poly.pdbx_strand_id
1 'polypeptide(L)'
;GGYLVEEMVTGAVAELLIGVLRDPAHGFLLTLGAGGVLTEIIGDTVSVLIPAPREELRAALRSLRIAPVLAGYRGAPGADMEDVLDAVMAVQEFVKQEYSRLEEVEINPLICTPSGAVAADALITIGEDR
;
A
#
# COMPACT_ATOMS: atom_id res chain seq x y z
N GLY A 1 -3.58 28.04 -12.38
CA GLY A 1 -3.57 26.90 -11.45
C GLY A 1 -4.57 25.89 -11.97
N GLY A 2 -4.22 24.62 -11.98
CA GLY A 2 -5.18 23.54 -12.22
C GLY A 2 -5.89 23.16 -10.92
N TYR A 3 -7.06 22.55 -11.05
CA TYR A 3 -7.76 21.91 -9.94
C TYR A 3 -7.98 20.44 -10.31
N LEU A 4 -7.77 19.55 -9.35
CA LEU A 4 -8.18 18.17 -9.42
C LEU A 4 -9.49 18.04 -8.63
N VAL A 5 -10.51 17.42 -9.24
CA VAL A 5 -11.80 17.15 -8.61
C VAL A 5 -11.93 15.64 -8.54
N GLU A 6 -12.09 15.12 -7.34
CA GLU A 6 -12.08 13.69 -7.05
C GLU A 6 -13.36 13.29 -6.31
N GLU A 7 -13.73 12.02 -6.44
CA GLU A 7 -14.83 11.44 -5.69
C GLU A 7 -14.47 11.32 -4.21
N MET A 8 -15.41 11.64 -3.33
CA MET A 8 -15.24 11.41 -1.89
C MET A 8 -15.53 9.95 -1.55
N VAL A 9 -14.49 9.21 -1.20
CA VAL A 9 -14.63 7.82 -0.72
C VAL A 9 -15.33 7.80 0.64
N THR A 10 -16.30 6.91 0.81
CA THR A 10 -17.04 6.71 2.07
C THR A 10 -16.94 5.27 2.55
N GLY A 11 -17.17 5.04 3.84
CA GLY A 11 -17.16 3.68 4.40
C GLY A 11 -15.78 3.06 4.56
N ALA A 12 -14.74 3.86 4.79
CA ALA A 12 -13.40 3.38 5.08
C ALA A 12 -13.40 2.47 6.33
N VAL A 13 -12.87 1.26 6.17
CA VAL A 13 -12.57 0.32 7.26
C VAL A 13 -11.24 0.68 7.90
N ALA A 14 -10.26 1.00 7.07
CA ALA A 14 -8.91 1.40 7.45
C ALA A 14 -8.25 2.15 6.30
N GLU A 15 -7.15 2.82 6.61
CA GLU A 15 -6.20 3.34 5.62
C GLU A 15 -4.91 2.51 5.72
N LEU A 16 -4.26 2.28 4.59
CA LEU A 16 -2.95 1.64 4.50
C LEU A 16 -1.96 2.56 3.79
N LEU A 17 -0.68 2.37 4.12
CA LEU A 17 0.45 2.90 3.39
C LEU A 17 1.07 1.78 2.56
N ILE A 18 1.36 2.06 1.29
CA ILE A 18 2.19 1.21 0.44
C ILE A 18 3.38 2.06 -0.02
N GLY A 19 4.55 1.80 0.55
CA GLY A 19 5.81 2.41 0.14
C GLY A 19 6.66 1.43 -0.67
N VAL A 20 7.39 1.92 -1.65
CA VAL A 20 8.48 1.19 -2.30
C VAL A 20 9.66 2.12 -2.39
N LEU A 21 10.80 1.67 -1.86
CA LEU A 21 12.07 2.38 -1.96
C LEU A 21 13.09 1.48 -2.67
N ARG A 22 13.86 2.09 -3.57
CA ARG A 22 15.04 1.43 -4.14
C ARG A 22 16.15 1.35 -3.08
N ASP A 23 16.53 0.14 -2.72
CA ASP A 23 17.72 -0.16 -1.92
C ASP A 23 18.89 -0.54 -2.86
N PRO A 24 20.00 0.23 -2.85
CA PRO A 24 21.13 -0.03 -3.75
C PRO A 24 21.78 -1.41 -3.61
N ALA A 25 21.62 -2.09 -2.47
CA ALA A 25 22.24 -3.37 -2.18
C ALA A 25 21.29 -4.55 -2.41
N HIS A 26 19.97 -4.37 -2.26
CA HIS A 26 18.99 -5.45 -2.22
C HIS A 26 17.87 -5.35 -3.27
N GLY A 27 17.83 -4.29 -4.08
CA GLY A 27 16.80 -4.10 -5.11
C GLY A 27 15.71 -3.15 -4.65
N PHE A 28 14.45 -3.59 -4.60
CA PHE A 28 13.33 -2.75 -4.14
C PHE A 28 12.73 -3.33 -2.86
N LEU A 29 12.57 -2.47 -1.86
CA LEU A 29 11.93 -2.79 -0.59
C LEU A 29 10.52 -2.22 -0.59
N LEU A 30 9.52 -3.09 -0.53
CA LEU A 30 8.12 -2.71 -0.38
C LEU A 30 7.76 -2.70 1.12
N THR A 31 7.20 -1.60 1.60
CA THR A 31 6.71 -1.43 2.96
C THR A 31 5.19 -1.31 2.95
N LEU A 32 4.54 -2.16 3.74
CA LEU A 32 3.11 -2.08 4.02
C LEU A 32 2.93 -1.58 5.43
N GLY A 33 2.04 -0.61 5.62
CA GLY A 33 1.77 -0.05 6.94
C GLY A 33 0.32 0.31 7.15
N ALA A 34 -0.09 0.40 8.41
CA ALA A 34 -1.35 1.05 8.75
C ALA A 34 -1.24 2.57 8.53
N GLY A 35 -2.22 3.18 7.87
CA GLY A 35 -2.30 4.63 7.62
C GLY A 35 -3.03 5.41 8.73
N GLY A 36 -2.81 6.73 8.75
CA GLY A 36 -3.42 7.66 9.70
C GLY A 36 -2.51 8.11 10.87
N VAL A 37 -2.90 9.20 11.54
CA VAL A 37 -2.05 9.88 12.53
C VAL A 37 -1.64 8.99 13.71
N LEU A 38 -2.53 8.11 14.19
CA LEU A 38 -2.22 7.24 15.33
C LEU A 38 -1.27 6.09 14.95
N THR A 39 -1.22 5.69 13.68
CA THR A 39 -0.39 4.56 13.25
C THR A 39 1.05 4.97 12.98
N GLU A 40 1.31 6.21 12.55
CA GLU A 40 2.66 6.80 12.48
C GLU A 40 3.40 6.74 13.83
N ILE A 41 2.66 6.94 14.94
CA ILE A 41 3.20 6.86 16.30
C ILE A 41 3.46 5.40 16.72
N ILE A 42 2.61 4.47 16.26
CA ILE A 42 2.64 3.06 16.66
C ILE A 42 3.66 2.27 15.83
N GLY A 43 3.97 2.69 14.60
CA GLY A 43 4.93 2.05 13.70
C GLY A 43 4.46 0.66 13.23
N ASP A 44 3.18 0.52 12.87
CA ASP A 44 2.63 -0.77 12.40
C ASP A 44 2.95 -1.00 10.93
N THR A 45 4.16 -1.49 10.68
CA THR A 45 4.70 -1.69 9.33
C THR A 45 5.39 -3.04 9.18
N VAL A 46 5.39 -3.58 7.97
CA VAL A 46 6.17 -4.74 7.54
C VAL A 46 6.82 -4.43 6.21
N SER A 47 8.06 -4.91 6.00
CA SER A 47 8.76 -4.72 4.73
C SER A 47 9.11 -6.06 4.08
N VAL A 48 9.00 -6.11 2.77
CA VAL A 48 9.21 -7.28 1.91
C VAL A 48 10.07 -6.87 0.73
N LEU A 49 11.09 -7.66 0.38
CA LEU A 49 11.84 -7.45 -0.86
C LEU A 49 10.97 -7.86 -2.05
N ILE A 50 10.90 -7.03 -3.07
CA ILE A 50 10.11 -7.30 -4.28
C ILE A 50 11.02 -7.46 -5.51
N PRO A 51 10.66 -8.34 -6.46
CA PRO A 51 9.36 -9.03 -6.59
C PRO A 51 9.17 -10.21 -5.60
N ALA A 52 8.01 -10.23 -4.95
CA ALA A 52 7.54 -11.27 -4.04
C ALA A 52 6.27 -11.95 -4.58
N PRO A 53 6.03 -13.23 -4.24
CA PRO A 53 4.79 -13.92 -4.57
C PRO A 53 3.60 -13.33 -3.81
N ARG A 54 2.42 -13.35 -4.43
CA ARG A 54 1.16 -12.85 -3.84
C ARG A 54 0.88 -13.37 -2.43
N GLU A 55 1.20 -14.64 -2.16
CA GLU A 55 0.99 -15.24 -0.83
C GLU A 55 1.90 -14.64 0.25
N GLU A 56 3.13 -14.23 -0.11
CA GLU A 56 4.03 -13.55 0.82
C GLU A 56 3.51 -12.15 1.16
N LEU A 57 3.01 -11.41 0.16
CA LEU A 57 2.39 -10.10 0.39
C LEU A 57 1.09 -10.21 1.18
N ARG A 58 0.30 -11.27 0.96
CA ARG A 58 -0.87 -11.60 1.79
C ARG A 58 -0.47 -11.87 3.24
N ALA A 59 0.60 -12.65 3.45
CA ALA A 59 1.12 -12.93 4.79
C ALA A 59 1.64 -11.65 5.47
N ALA A 60 2.31 -10.77 4.73
CA ALA A 60 2.75 -9.48 5.21
C ALA A 60 1.57 -8.61 5.69
N LEU A 61 0.52 -8.44 4.88
CA LEU A 61 -0.71 -7.73 5.29
C LEU A 61 -1.34 -8.33 6.55
N ARG A 62 -1.36 -9.67 6.66
CA ARG A 62 -1.89 -10.37 7.84
C ARG A 62 -1.02 -10.24 9.10
N SER A 63 0.25 -9.88 8.94
CA SER A 63 1.18 -9.69 10.06
C SER A 63 1.05 -8.33 10.74
N LEU A 64 0.39 -7.36 10.10
CA LEU A 64 0.13 -6.05 10.67
C LEU A 64 -0.79 -6.16 11.90
N ARG A 65 -0.57 -5.30 12.90
CA ARG A 65 -1.44 -5.23 14.09
C ARG A 65 -2.85 -4.76 13.74
N ILE A 66 -3.03 -4.02 12.65
CA ILE A 66 -4.35 -3.64 12.11
C ILE A 66 -5.07 -4.79 11.38
N ALA A 67 -4.42 -5.94 11.12
CA ALA A 67 -5.04 -7.05 10.38
C ALA A 67 -6.40 -7.51 10.93
N PRO A 68 -6.68 -7.55 12.25
CA PRO A 68 -8.01 -7.86 12.76
C PRO A 68 -9.10 -6.85 12.37
N VAL A 69 -8.75 -5.58 12.17
CA VAL A 69 -9.68 -4.55 11.68
C VAL A 69 -9.95 -4.76 10.19
N LEU A 70 -8.90 -5.02 9.41
CA LEU A 70 -9.02 -5.36 7.99
C LEU A 70 -9.88 -6.62 7.75
N ALA A 71 -9.83 -7.60 8.65
CA ALA A 71 -10.67 -8.79 8.60
C ALA A 71 -12.12 -8.60 9.10
N GLY A 72 -12.44 -7.42 9.66
CA GLY A 72 -13.70 -7.12 10.31
C GLY A 72 -13.64 -7.29 11.84
N TYR A 73 -14.13 -6.29 12.58
CA TYR A 73 -14.03 -6.24 14.03
C TYR A 73 -15.37 -5.85 14.69
N ARG A 74 -15.75 -6.56 15.76
CA ARG A 74 -16.97 -6.30 16.55
C ARG A 74 -18.27 -6.18 15.72
N GLY A 75 -18.42 -7.01 14.70
CA GLY A 75 -19.61 -7.05 13.85
C GLY A 75 -19.62 -6.01 12.72
N ALA A 76 -18.58 -5.18 12.61
CA ALA A 76 -18.35 -4.35 11.43
C ALA A 76 -17.73 -5.20 10.30
N PRO A 77 -18.06 -4.92 9.02
CA PRO A 77 -17.44 -5.59 7.89
C PRO A 77 -15.94 -5.29 7.82
N GLY A 78 -15.17 -6.25 7.30
CA GLY A 78 -13.76 -6.05 6.95
C GLY A 78 -13.60 -5.34 5.62
N ALA A 79 -12.35 -5.06 5.26
CA ALA A 79 -11.97 -4.57 3.95
C ALA A 79 -12.03 -5.69 2.89
N ASP A 80 -12.18 -5.32 1.62
CA ASP A 80 -11.95 -6.22 0.51
C ASP A 80 -10.46 -6.54 0.39
N MET A 81 -10.04 -7.61 1.04
CA MET A 81 -8.63 -8.00 1.11
C MET A 81 -8.06 -8.48 -0.22
N GLU A 82 -8.88 -8.91 -1.17
CA GLU A 82 -8.38 -9.29 -2.48
C GLU A 82 -8.08 -8.05 -3.32
N ASP A 83 -8.91 -7.01 -3.24
CA ASP A 83 -8.67 -5.74 -3.94
C ASP A 83 -7.49 -4.96 -3.34
N VAL A 84 -7.32 -5.00 -2.01
CA VAL A 84 -6.10 -4.48 -1.35
C VAL A 84 -4.85 -5.20 -1.88
N LEU A 85 -4.90 -6.53 -1.98
CA LEU A 85 -3.76 -7.31 -2.43
C LEU A 85 -3.50 -7.12 -3.93
N ASP A 86 -4.53 -6.91 -4.73
CA ASP A 86 -4.43 -6.53 -6.14
C ASP A 86 -3.74 -5.17 -6.31
N ALA A 87 -4.06 -4.18 -5.48
CA ALA A 87 -3.37 -2.89 -5.47
C ALA A 87 -1.87 -3.04 -5.16
N VAL A 88 -1.50 -3.81 -4.13
CA VAL A 88 -0.08 -4.08 -3.80
C VAL A 88 0.64 -4.79 -4.95
N MET A 89 0.00 -5.79 -5.57
CA MET A 89 0.57 -6.50 -6.72
C MET A 89 0.73 -5.58 -7.94
N ALA A 90 -0.20 -4.64 -8.16
CA ALA A 90 -0.12 -3.66 -9.23
C ALA A 90 1.07 -2.70 -9.02
N VAL A 91 1.31 -2.25 -7.78
CA VAL A 91 2.51 -1.46 -7.44
C VAL A 91 3.78 -2.24 -7.73
N GLN A 92 3.85 -3.52 -7.32
CA GLN A 92 5.00 -4.38 -7.64
C GLN A 92 5.21 -4.53 -9.15
N GLU A 93 4.14 -4.70 -9.93
CA GLU A 93 4.25 -4.83 -11.38
C GLU A 93 4.73 -3.52 -12.03
N PHE A 94 4.26 -2.37 -11.55
CA PHE A 94 4.77 -1.06 -11.96
C PHE A 94 6.27 -0.91 -11.66
N VAL A 95 6.71 -1.32 -10.47
CA VAL A 95 8.14 -1.32 -10.08
C VAL A 95 8.98 -2.16 -11.05
N LYS A 96 8.46 -3.31 -11.50
CA LYS A 96 9.15 -4.14 -12.49
C LYS A 96 9.24 -3.47 -13.87
N GLN A 97 8.20 -2.74 -14.28
CA GLN A 97 8.18 -2.04 -15.56
C GLN A 97 9.15 -0.86 -15.58
N GLU A 98 9.24 -0.12 -14.47
CA GLU A 98 10.11 1.05 -14.33
C GLU A 98 11.47 0.72 -13.67
N TYR A 99 11.86 -0.56 -13.66
CA TYR A 99 12.95 -1.07 -12.83
C TYR A 99 14.26 -0.29 -12.96
N SER A 100 14.63 0.24 -14.14
CA SER A 100 15.89 0.97 -14.36
C SER A 100 15.94 2.32 -13.67
N ARG A 101 14.80 3.00 -13.60
CA ARG A 101 14.69 4.44 -13.28
C ARG A 101 13.83 4.75 -12.06
N LEU A 102 13.04 3.80 -11.56
CA LEU A 102 12.22 4.04 -10.38
C LEU A 102 13.11 4.20 -9.15
N GLU A 103 12.86 5.26 -8.37
CA GLU A 103 13.54 5.50 -7.10
C GLU A 103 12.57 5.29 -5.92
N GLU A 104 11.33 5.77 -6.03
CA GLU A 104 10.34 5.70 -4.96
C GLU A 104 8.89 5.64 -5.48
N VAL A 105 8.04 4.89 -4.78
CA VAL A 105 6.57 4.96 -4.87
C VAL A 105 6.02 5.05 -3.46
N GLU A 106 5.09 5.96 -3.21
CA GLU A 106 4.32 6.01 -1.97
C GLU A 106 2.85 6.18 -2.31
N ILE A 107 2.00 5.27 -1.84
CA ILE A 107 0.55 5.41 -1.81
C ILE A 107 0.15 5.59 -0.36
N ASN A 108 -0.34 6.77 -0.02
CA ASN A 108 -0.74 7.12 1.33
C ASN A 108 -1.82 8.22 1.35
N PRO A 109 -3.10 7.91 1.59
CA PRO A 109 -3.62 6.60 1.98
C PRO A 109 -4.09 5.76 0.78
N LEU A 110 -3.90 4.44 0.90
CA LEU A 110 -4.80 3.48 0.29
C LEU A 110 -6.01 3.30 1.22
N ILE A 111 -7.16 3.83 0.82
CA ILE A 111 -8.41 3.72 1.57
C ILE A 111 -9.01 2.34 1.32
N CYS A 112 -9.12 1.53 2.37
CA CYS A 112 -9.69 0.19 2.30
C CYS A 112 -11.15 0.22 2.74
N THR A 113 -12.06 -0.29 1.90
CA THR A 113 -13.51 -0.37 2.14
C THR A 113 -13.98 -1.82 2.03
N PRO A 114 -15.21 -2.16 2.47
CA PRO A 114 -15.75 -3.50 2.29
C PRO A 114 -15.99 -3.91 0.84
N SER A 115 -15.91 -2.96 -0.11
CA SER A 115 -16.21 -3.16 -1.53
C SER A 115 -15.02 -2.87 -2.45
N GLY A 116 -13.84 -2.60 -1.89
CA GLY A 116 -12.64 -2.32 -2.67
C GLY A 116 -11.60 -1.48 -1.94
N ALA A 117 -10.53 -1.14 -2.63
CA ALA A 117 -9.42 -0.33 -2.17
C ALA A 117 -9.13 0.82 -3.16
N VAL A 118 -8.96 2.04 -2.65
CA VAL A 118 -8.77 3.24 -3.47
C VAL A 118 -7.52 3.98 -3.01
N ALA A 119 -6.57 4.18 -3.93
CA ALA A 119 -5.43 5.06 -3.70
C ALA A 119 -5.91 6.51 -3.79
N ALA A 120 -6.00 7.20 -2.65
CA ALA A 120 -6.47 8.58 -2.58
C ALA A 120 -5.36 9.60 -2.86
N ASP A 121 -4.11 9.21 -2.63
CA ASP A 121 -2.94 9.99 -3.00
C ASP A 121 -1.79 9.06 -3.39
N ALA A 122 -0.92 9.54 -4.27
CA ALA A 122 0.25 8.81 -4.72
C ALA A 122 1.38 9.76 -5.09
N LEU A 123 2.57 9.49 -4.55
CA LEU A 123 3.83 10.11 -4.93
C LEU A 123 4.69 9.09 -5.66
N ILE A 124 5.24 9.47 -6.82
CA ILE A 124 6.16 8.62 -7.59
C ILE A 124 7.37 9.47 -7.96
N THR A 125 8.56 8.98 -7.60
CA THR A 125 9.83 9.61 -7.96
C THR A 125 10.55 8.74 -8.98
N ILE A 126 10.76 9.30 -10.17
CA ILE A 126 11.48 8.68 -11.27
C ILE A 126 12.82 9.40 -11.45
N GLY A 127 13.91 8.63 -11.43
CA GLY A 127 15.25 9.07 -11.75
C GLY A 127 15.57 9.02 -13.25
N GLU A 128 16.84 9.22 -13.59
CA GLU A 128 17.35 9.01 -14.95
C GLU A 128 17.53 7.50 -15.23
N ASP A 129 17.51 7.11 -16.50
CA ASP A 129 17.83 5.74 -16.89
C ASP A 129 19.27 5.39 -16.52
N ARG A 130 19.46 4.17 -16.01
CA ARG A 130 20.75 3.61 -15.59
C ARG A 130 21.06 2.34 -16.37
#